data_AF-A0A2V8GA43-F1
#
_entry.id   AF-A0A2V8GA43-F1
#
_cell.length_a   1.000
_cell.length_b   1.000
_cell.length_c   1.000
_cell.angle_alpha   90.00
_cell.angle_beta   90.00
_cell.angle_gamma   90.00
#
_symmetry.space_group_name_H-M   'P 1'
#
loop_
_entity.id
_entity.type
_entity.pdbx_description
1 polymer ?
#
loop_
_entity_poly.entity_id
_entity_poly.type
_entity_poly.pdbx_seq_one_letter_code
_entity_poly.pdbx_strand_id
1 'polypeptide(L)'
;FDSTLWHAAGINRSGADRLAINHQFTRAYLKPQIDYVRALGDKTVLGLPEKTQQLLGWYTRVPASLEDYYRPESERLYRRGQG
;
A
#
# COMPACT_ATOMS: atom_id res chain seq x y z
N PHE A 1 8.39 13.99 1.26
CA PHE A 1 8.45 14.94 2.41
C PHE A 1 7.77 14.28 3.60
N ASP A 2 8.00 14.77 4.81
CA ASP A 2 7.22 14.34 5.98
C ASP A 2 5.78 14.84 5.81
N SER A 3 4.80 13.94 5.86
CA SER A 3 3.40 14.27 5.57
C SER A 3 2.75 15.21 6.60
N THR A 4 3.42 15.49 7.71
CA THR A 4 2.99 16.50 8.70
C THR A 4 3.36 17.93 8.29
N LEU A 5 4.19 18.11 7.26
CA LEU A 5 4.56 19.43 6.75
C LEU A 5 3.42 20.02 5.91
N TRP A 6 3.14 21.32 6.08
CA TRP A 6 2.27 22.05 5.18
C TRP A 6 2.89 22.14 3.78
N HIS A 7 2.16 21.68 2.76
CA HIS A 7 2.61 21.72 1.39
C HIS A 7 1.43 21.68 0.42
N ALA A 8 1.65 22.15 -0.81
CA ALA A 8 0.71 22.06 -1.91
C ALA A 8 1.47 22.09 -3.24
N ALA A 9 0.82 21.62 -4.32
CA ALA A 9 1.36 21.77 -5.65
C ALA A 9 1.33 23.25 -6.08
N GLY A 10 2.41 23.74 -6.69
CA GLY A 10 2.46 25.10 -7.24
C GLY A 10 1.73 25.25 -8.59
N ILE A 11 1.36 26.48 -8.94
CA ILE A 11 0.75 26.84 -10.24
C ILE A 11 1.78 26.66 -11.36
N ASN A 12 1.43 25.92 -12.40
CA ASN A 12 2.26 25.77 -13.59
C ASN A 12 1.94 26.90 -14.61
N ARG A 13 2.95 27.67 -15.03
CA ARG A 13 2.81 28.80 -15.98
C ARG A 13 3.52 28.58 -17.32
N SER A 14 4.16 27.43 -17.53
CA SER A 14 5.02 27.21 -18.71
C SER A 14 4.26 26.87 -20.00
N GLY A 15 2.95 26.59 -19.91
CA GLY A 15 2.16 26.08 -21.04
C GLY A 15 2.46 24.63 -21.44
N ALA A 16 3.34 23.94 -20.70
CA ALA A 16 3.69 22.54 -20.90
C ALA A 16 3.25 21.68 -19.71
N ASP A 17 3.09 20.37 -19.93
CA ASP A 17 2.71 19.43 -18.87
C ASP A 17 3.77 19.34 -17.76
N ARG A 18 3.31 19.21 -16.51
CA ARG A 18 4.14 18.87 -15.36
C ARG A 18 3.68 17.54 -14.77
N LEU A 19 4.40 16.48 -15.11
CA LEU A 19 4.11 15.11 -14.67
C LEU A 19 4.92 14.75 -13.42
N ALA A 20 4.32 14.00 -12.50
CA ALA A 20 4.98 13.48 -11.32
C ALA A 20 4.35 12.14 -10.90
N ILE A 21 5.17 11.25 -10.32
CA ILE A 21 4.71 10.01 -9.70
C ILE A 21 5.01 10.09 -8.21
N ASN A 22 3.95 10.28 -7.42
CA ASN A 22 4.05 10.40 -5.97
C ASN A 22 4.02 9.01 -5.33
N HIS A 23 5.07 8.70 -4.57
CA HIS A 23 5.14 7.50 -3.75
C HIS A 23 4.92 7.91 -2.29
N GLN A 24 3.84 7.42 -1.70
CA GLN A 24 3.51 7.65 -0.29
C GLN A 24 3.65 6.35 0.48
N PHE A 25 4.25 6.43 1.66
CA PHE A 25 4.48 5.29 2.53
C PHE A 25 3.87 5.56 3.89
N THR A 26 3.23 4.55 4.46
CA THR A 26 2.63 4.61 5.79
C THR A 26 3.22 3.51 6.68
N ARG A 27 2.98 3.61 7.98
CA ARG A 27 3.23 2.49 8.91
C ARG A 27 2.26 1.35 8.58
N ALA A 28 2.65 0.10 8.81
CA ALA A 28 1.88 -1.08 8.43
C ALA A 28 0.47 -1.16 9.07
N TYR A 29 0.27 -0.53 10.22
CA TYR A 29 -1.05 -0.45 10.87
C TYR A 29 -1.98 0.63 10.28
N LEU A 30 -1.45 1.57 9.49
CA LEU A 30 -2.25 2.53 8.72
C LEU A 30 -2.61 1.91 7.38
N LYS A 31 -3.91 1.76 7.12
CA LYS A 31 -4.38 1.10 5.90
C LYS A 31 -4.09 1.97 4.67
N PRO A 32 -3.55 1.38 3.58
CA PRO A 32 -3.22 2.13 2.38
C PRO A 32 -4.49 2.64 1.72
N GLN A 33 -4.39 3.78 1.02
CA GLN A 33 -5.50 4.36 0.26
C GLN A 33 -5.96 3.44 -0.89
N ILE A 34 -5.05 2.64 -1.43
CA ILE A 34 -5.30 1.68 -2.51
C ILE A 34 -4.87 0.28 -2.02
N ASP A 35 -5.76 -0.69 -2.18
CA ASP A 35 -5.44 -2.11 -1.98
C ASP A 35 -4.75 -2.65 -3.24
N TYR A 36 -3.43 -2.45 -3.33
CA TYR A 36 -2.65 -2.87 -4.49
C TYR A 36 -2.63 -4.38 -4.68
N VAL A 37 -2.75 -5.17 -3.61
CA VAL A 37 -2.79 -6.63 -3.74
C VAL A 37 -4.06 -7.04 -4.47
N ARG A 38 -5.22 -6.52 -4.06
CA ARG A 38 -6.49 -6.82 -4.75
C ARG A 38 -6.50 -6.27 -6.18
N ALA A 39 -5.94 -5.07 -6.40
CA ALA A 39 -5.91 -4.45 -7.72
C ALA A 39 -5.01 -5.18 -8.73
N LEU A 40 -3.86 -5.70 -8.29
CA LEU A 40 -2.88 -6.37 -9.16
C LEU A 40 -3.05 -7.89 -9.20
N GLY A 41 -3.69 -8.48 -8.19
CA GLY A 41 -3.91 -9.90 -8.01
C GLY A 41 -2.74 -10.63 -7.34
N ASP A 42 -3.07 -11.65 -6.54
CA ASP A 42 -2.14 -12.41 -5.70
C ASP A 42 -0.96 -13.00 -6.49
N LYS A 43 -1.24 -13.60 -7.65
CA LYS A 43 -0.20 -14.19 -8.53
C LYS A 43 0.85 -13.17 -8.94
N THR A 44 0.42 -11.95 -9.27
CA THR A 44 1.32 -10.87 -9.70
C THR A 44 2.21 -10.44 -8.54
N VAL A 45 1.61 -10.19 -7.37
CA VAL A 45 2.35 -9.72 -6.20
C VAL A 45 3.33 -10.77 -5.71
N LEU A 46 2.92 -12.03 -5.61
CA LEU A 46 3.79 -13.14 -5.17
C LEU A 46 4.97 -13.41 -6.10
N GLY A 47 4.90 -13.00 -7.38
CA GLY A 47 6.02 -13.08 -8.31
C GLY A 47 7.10 -12.01 -8.09
N LEU A 48 6.87 -11.02 -7.23
CA LEU A 48 7.79 -9.93 -6.95
C LEU A 48 8.72 -10.26 -5.76
N PRO A 49 9.87 -9.59 -5.61
CA PRO A 49 10.72 -9.73 -4.42
C PRO A 49 9.96 -9.47 -3.13
N GLU A 50 10.29 -10.18 -2.03
CA GLU A 50 9.58 -10.09 -0.74
C GLU A 50 9.41 -8.65 -0.24
N LYS A 51 10.45 -7.81 -0.41
CA LYS A 51 10.39 -6.39 -0.04
C LYS A 51 9.30 -5.64 -0.82
N THR A 52 9.13 -5.93 -2.11
CA THR A 52 8.08 -5.32 -2.93
C THR A 52 6.70 -5.83 -2.54
N GLN A 53 6.57 -7.12 -2.23
CA GLN A 53 5.32 -7.67 -1.68
C GLN A 53 4.89 -6.91 -0.42
N GLN A 54 5.84 -6.68 0.50
CA GLN A 54 5.59 -5.91 1.71
C GLN A 54 5.17 -4.46 1.41
N LEU A 55 5.86 -3.77 0.50
CA LEU A 55 5.52 -2.39 0.12
C LEU A 55 4.13 -2.27 -0.51
N LEU A 56 3.72 -3.27 -1.29
CA LEU A 56 2.38 -3.34 -1.88
C LEU A 56 1.30 -3.77 -0.88
N GLY A 57 1.66 -4.08 0.36
CA GLY A 57 0.72 -4.39 1.43
C GLY A 57 0.38 -5.87 1.58
N TRP A 58 1.15 -6.79 1.00
CA TRP A 58 0.89 -8.25 1.08
C TRP A 58 0.69 -8.77 2.50
N TYR A 59 1.41 -8.19 3.47
CA TYR A 59 1.38 -8.54 4.88
C TYR A 59 0.52 -7.62 5.76
N THR A 60 -0.29 -6.73 5.18
CA THR A 60 -1.13 -5.75 5.89
C THR A 60 -2.56 -5.66 5.35
N ARG A 61 -2.94 -6.58 4.47
CA ARG A 61 -4.24 -6.59 3.80
C ARG A 61 -5.40 -6.53 4.79
N VAL A 62 -6.45 -5.82 4.37
CA VAL A 62 -7.71 -5.73 5.11
C VAL A 62 -8.58 -6.93 4.69
N PRO A 63 -9.03 -7.77 5.64
CA PRO A 63 -10.02 -8.81 5.35
C PRO A 63 -11.26 -8.21 4.67
N ALA A 64 -11.71 -8.80 3.56
CA ALA A 64 -12.92 -8.34 2.87
C ALA A 64 -14.14 -9.21 3.14
N SER A 65 -13.96 -10.32 3.86
CA SER A 65 -15.03 -11.22 4.26
C SER A 65 -14.74 -11.86 5.63
N LEU A 66 -15.72 -12.59 6.16
CA LEU A 66 -15.55 -13.33 7.41
C LEU A 66 -14.54 -14.46 7.24
N GLU A 67 -14.54 -15.13 6.09
CA GLU A 67 -13.60 -16.20 5.76
C GLU A 67 -12.15 -15.68 5.79
N ASP A 68 -11.89 -14.49 5.28
CA ASP A 68 -10.59 -13.84 5.38
C ASP A 68 -10.21 -13.49 6.83
N TYR A 69 -11.19 -13.08 7.63
CA TYR A 69 -10.98 -12.68 9.01
C TYR A 69 -10.66 -13.87 9.92
N TYR A 70 -11.34 -15.00 9.73
CA TYR A 70 -11.23 -16.20 10.56
C TYR A 70 -10.12 -17.18 10.15
N ARG A 71 -9.21 -16.78 9.24
CA ARG A 71 -8.09 -17.64 8.83
C ARG A 71 -7.14 -17.98 10.00
N PRO A 72 -6.58 -19.21 10.02
CA PRO A 72 -5.55 -19.56 10.98
C PRO A 72 -4.32 -18.66 10.82
N GLU A 73 -3.51 -18.54 11.87
CA GLU A 73 -2.39 -17.58 11.89
C GLU A 73 -1.43 -17.74 10.70
N SER A 74 -1.15 -18.97 10.28
CA SER A 74 -0.29 -19.28 9.13
C SER A 74 -0.83 -18.77 7.79
N GLU A 75 -2.13 -18.49 7.71
CA GLU A 75 -2.83 -18.08 6.47
C GLU A 75 -3.41 -16.67 6.55
N ARG A 76 -3.19 -15.95 7.66
CA ARG A 76 -3.69 -14.58 7.82
C ARG A 76 -3.12 -13.67 6.75
N LEU A 77 -3.98 -12.79 6.25
CA LEU A 77 -3.61 -11.78 5.26
C LEU A 77 -2.78 -10.62 5.86
N TYR A 78 -2.56 -10.64 7.17
CA TYR A 78 -1.77 -9.67 7.91
C TYR A 78 -0.90 -10.35 8.98
N ARG A 79 0.26 -9.77 9.29
CA ARG A 79 1.18 -10.30 10.33
C ARG A 79 1.07 -9.51 11.63
N ARG A 80 1.29 -10.18 12.76
CA ARG A 80 1.44 -9.55 14.08
C ARG A 80 2.77 -8.79 14.20
N GLY A 81 2.85 -7.82 15.11
CA GLY A 81 4.10 -7.15 15.47
C GLY A 81 4.69 -6.24 14.38
N GLN A 82 3.84 -5.56 13.59
CA GLN A 82 4.27 -4.66 12.51
C GLN A 82 4.20 -3.16 12.89
N GLY A 83 4.27 -2.85 14.18
CA GLY A 83 4.21 -1.49 14.73
C GLY A 83 4.67 -1.47 16.17
#